data_AF-A0A7K2ZG77-F1
#
_entry.id   AF-A0A7K2ZG77-F1
#
_cell.length_a   1.000
_cell.length_b   1.000
_cell.length_c   1.000
_cell.angle_alpha   90.00
_cell.angle_beta   90.00
_cell.angle_gamma   90.00
#
_symmetry.space_group_name_H-M   'P 1'
#
loop_
_entity.id
_entity.type
_entity.pdbx_description
1 polymer ?
#
loop_
_entity_poly.entity_id
_entity_poly.type
_entity_poly.pdbx_seq_one_letter_code
_entity_poly.pdbx_strand_id
1 'polypeptide(L)'
;DLASAYTARAAGIAPEFTPLTGQYVDHAARLQQLLGTPADPTPLAEAQLAHWREALAGLPDQLELPTDRPRPPVATSAGDTVPFALDTATHEALRRLARAHGATVFMTVQAGLAALLTRHGCGTD
;
A
#
# COMPACT_ATOMS: atom_id res chain seq x y z
N ASP A 1 14.65 6.85 -18.61
CA ASP A 1 13.99 7.28 -19.87
C ASP A 1 14.08 8.77 -20.13
N LEU A 2 13.50 9.65 -19.30
CA LEU A 2 13.57 11.10 -19.54
C LEU A 2 15.02 11.63 -19.61
N ALA A 3 15.85 11.30 -18.61
CA ALA A 3 17.26 11.70 -18.59
C ALA A 3 18.05 11.13 -19.80
N SER A 4 17.78 9.87 -20.15
CA SER A 4 18.39 9.20 -21.31
C SER A 4 17.97 9.86 -22.64
N ALA A 5 16.68 10.18 -22.81
CA ALA A 5 16.15 10.92 -23.96
C ALA A 5 16.80 12.30 -24.08
N TYR A 6 16.84 13.03 -22.97
CA TYR A 6 17.40 14.37 -22.91
C TYR A 6 18.88 14.36 -23.31
N THR A 7 19.68 13.46 -22.75
CA THR A 7 21.11 13.36 -23.03
C THR A 7 21.38 13.03 -24.50
N ALA A 8 20.67 12.05 -25.06
CA ALA A 8 20.82 11.68 -26.48
C ALA A 8 20.45 12.85 -27.40
N ARG A 9 19.32 13.52 -27.13
CA ARG A 9 18.86 14.66 -27.94
C ARG A 9 19.76 15.89 -27.79
N ALA A 10 20.30 16.15 -26.60
CA ALA A 10 21.28 17.21 -26.38
C ALA A 10 22.57 16.98 -27.18
N ALA A 11 22.95 15.72 -27.39
CA ALA A 11 24.07 15.32 -28.24
C ALA A 11 23.71 15.25 -29.75
N GLY A 12 22.48 15.60 -30.14
CA GLY A 12 22.02 15.53 -31.54
C GLY A 12 21.72 14.11 -32.04
N ILE A 13 21.66 13.12 -31.15
CA ILE A 13 21.46 11.70 -31.48
C ILE A 13 20.04 11.28 -31.08
N ALA A 14 19.47 10.29 -31.77
CA ALA A 14 18.20 9.71 -31.36
C ALA A 14 18.39 8.84 -30.11
N PRO A 15 17.50 8.93 -29.11
CA PRO A 15 17.59 8.05 -27.96
C PRO A 15 17.29 6.61 -28.36
N GLU A 16 18.15 5.71 -27.90
CA GLU A 16 17.95 4.28 -28.04
C GLU A 16 17.38 3.73 -26.75
N PHE A 17 16.25 3.03 -26.87
CA PHE A 17 15.59 2.37 -25.76
C PHE A 17 15.49 0.88 -26.05
N THR A 18 15.68 0.06 -25.02
CA THR A 18 15.29 -1.35 -25.09
C THR A 18 13.77 -1.42 -25.24
N PRO A 19 13.25 -2.12 -26.27
CA PRO A 19 11.81 -2.29 -26.44
C PRO A 19 11.17 -2.92 -25.20
N LEU A 20 10.01 -2.41 -24.80
CA LEU A 20 9.25 -2.98 -23.68
C LEU A 20 8.80 -4.40 -24.03
N THR A 21 8.96 -5.34 -23.08
CA THR A 21 8.55 -6.74 -23.24
C THR A 21 7.02 -6.93 -23.15
N GLY A 22 6.28 -5.89 -22.79
CA GLY A 22 4.82 -5.86 -22.77
C GLY A 22 4.30 -4.46 -22.47
N GLN A 23 3.07 -4.20 -22.88
CA GLN A 23 2.38 -2.94 -22.63
C GLN A 23 1.47 -3.07 -21.40
N TYR A 24 1.09 -1.93 -20.82
CA TYR A 24 0.13 -1.94 -19.70
C TYR A 24 -1.22 -2.55 -20.08
N VAL A 25 -1.65 -2.40 -21.35
CA VAL A 25 -2.87 -3.03 -21.85
C VAL A 25 -2.81 -4.56 -21.78
N ASP A 26 -1.63 -5.15 -22.01
CA ASP A 26 -1.44 -6.61 -21.92
C ASP A 26 -1.54 -7.09 -20.47
N HIS A 27 -1.04 -6.27 -19.53
CA HIS A 27 -1.19 -6.54 -18.10
C HIS A 27 -2.65 -6.46 -17.65
N ALA A 28 -3.37 -5.43 -18.07
CA ALA A 28 -4.80 -5.26 -17.77
C ALA A 28 -5.64 -6.41 -18.34
N ALA A 29 -5.39 -6.81 -19.59
CA ALA A 29 -6.06 -7.95 -20.21
C ALA A 29 -5.77 -9.26 -19.47
N ARG A 30 -4.52 -9.49 -19.04
CA ARG A 30 -4.15 -10.65 -18.23
C ARG A 30 -4.85 -10.66 -16.87
N LEU A 31 -4.92 -9.51 -16.20
CA LEU A 31 -5.64 -9.39 -14.92
C LEU A 31 -7.13 -9.72 -15.09
N GLN A 32 -7.77 -9.23 -16.16
CA GLN A 32 -9.16 -9.55 -16.44
C GLN A 32 -9.36 -11.04 -16.73
N GLN A 33 -8.47 -11.68 -17.49
CA GLN A 33 -8.53 -13.14 -17.72
C GLN A 33 -8.33 -13.95 -16.42
N LEU A 34 -7.44 -13.49 -15.55
CA LEU A 34 -7.13 -14.15 -14.28
C LEU A 34 -8.30 -14.08 -13.30
N LEU A 35 -9.02 -12.96 -13.27
CA LEU A 35 -10.10 -12.70 -12.31
C LEU A 35 -11.50 -13.01 -12.87
N GLY A 36 -11.68 -12.99 -14.18
CA GLY A 36 -12.98 -13.10 -14.82
C GLY A 36 -13.78 -11.80 -14.74
N THR A 37 -15.11 -11.91 -14.79
CA THR A 37 -16.02 -10.76 -14.61
C THR A 37 -16.79 -10.91 -13.31
N PRO A 38 -17.37 -9.84 -12.74
CA PRO A 38 -18.20 -9.96 -11.55
C PRO A 38 -19.41 -10.91 -11.70
N ALA A 39 -19.90 -11.10 -12.93
CA ALA A 39 -21.01 -12.03 -13.23
C ALA A 39 -20.54 -13.47 -13.47
N ASP A 40 -19.27 -13.66 -13.81
CA ASP A 40 -18.64 -14.95 -14.11
C ASP A 40 -17.18 -14.91 -13.64
N PRO A 41 -16.94 -14.98 -12.31
CA PRO A 41 -15.61 -14.92 -11.72
C PRO A 41 -14.86 -16.24 -11.94
N THR A 42 -13.53 -16.17 -12.03
CA THR A 42 -12.72 -17.40 -12.00
C THR A 42 -12.72 -18.03 -10.61
N PRO A 43 -12.44 -19.34 -10.46
CA PRO A 43 -12.31 -19.97 -9.15
C PRO A 43 -11.30 -19.28 -8.21
N LEU A 44 -10.24 -18.70 -8.77
CA LEU A 44 -9.27 -17.91 -8.02
C LEU A 44 -9.91 -16.64 -7.45
N ALA A 45 -10.67 -15.90 -8.27
CA ALA A 45 -11.35 -14.70 -7.83
C ALA A 45 -12.42 -15.02 -6.77
N GLU A 46 -13.17 -16.11 -6.94
CA GLU A 46 -14.14 -16.58 -5.94
C GLU A 46 -13.47 -16.88 -4.59
N ALA A 47 -12.36 -17.62 -4.59
CA ALA A 47 -11.63 -17.95 -3.37
C ALA A 47 -11.08 -16.70 -2.67
N GLN A 48 -10.53 -15.74 -3.42
CA GLN A 48 -10.05 -14.47 -2.88
C GLN A 48 -11.20 -13.63 -2.31
N LEU A 49 -12.34 -13.55 -3.02
CA LEU A 49 -13.52 -12.83 -2.54
C LEU A 49 -14.10 -13.46 -1.28
N ALA A 50 -14.16 -14.78 -1.20
CA ALA A 50 -14.60 -15.49 -0.01
C ALA A 50 -13.70 -15.17 1.20
N HIS A 51 -12.38 -15.25 1.01
CA HIS A 51 -11.41 -14.89 2.04
C HIS A 51 -11.61 -13.45 2.54
N TRP A 52 -11.70 -12.47 1.65
CA TRP A 52 -11.85 -11.07 2.05
C TRP A 52 -13.19 -10.76 2.70
N ARG A 53 -14.28 -11.42 2.27
CA ARG A 53 -15.58 -11.30 2.93
C ARG A 53 -15.52 -11.77 4.38
N GLU A 54 -14.81 -12.86 4.65
CA GLU A 54 -14.63 -13.38 5.99
C GLU A 54 -13.66 -12.50 6.81
N ALA A 55 -12.49 -12.19 6.26
CA ALA A 55 -11.45 -11.44 6.95
C ALA A 55 -11.86 -10.01 7.32
N LEU A 56 -12.77 -9.40 6.56
CA LEU A 56 -13.26 -8.03 6.77
C LEU A 56 -14.68 -8.00 7.36
N ALA A 57 -15.23 -9.16 7.75
CA ALA A 57 -16.56 -9.22 8.34
C ALA A 57 -16.60 -8.49 9.69
N GLY A 58 -17.62 -7.65 9.89
CA GLY A 58 -17.85 -6.97 11.17
C GLY A 58 -16.91 -5.80 11.46
N LEU A 59 -16.12 -5.35 10.49
CA LEU A 59 -15.33 -4.13 10.63
C LEU A 59 -16.24 -2.91 10.85
N PRO A 60 -15.83 -1.95 11.70
CA PRO A 60 -16.56 -0.70 11.85
C PRO A 60 -16.48 0.13 10.57
N ASP A 61 -17.54 0.88 10.28
CA ASP A 61 -17.57 1.79 9.13
C ASP A 61 -16.53 2.91 9.24
N GLN A 62 -16.15 3.27 10.48
CA GLN A 62 -15.22 4.36 10.75
C GLN A 62 -14.41 4.11 12.03
N LEU A 63 -13.12 4.44 11.96
CA LEU A 63 -12.24 4.56 13.11
C LEU A 63 -12.43 5.91 13.81
N GLU A 64 -12.63 5.91 15.13
CA GLU A 64 -12.71 7.14 15.93
C GLU A 64 -11.31 7.66 16.27
N LEU A 65 -10.80 8.57 15.44
CA LEU A 65 -9.53 9.25 15.68
C LEU A 65 -9.73 10.51 16.55
N PRO A 66 -8.74 10.91 17.38
CA PRO A 66 -8.78 12.17 18.13
C PRO A 66 -8.54 13.37 17.19
N THR A 67 -9.53 13.73 16.39
CA THR A 67 -9.42 14.78 15.38
C THR A 67 -9.78 16.16 15.94
N ASP A 68 -9.02 17.19 15.56
CA ASP A 68 -9.27 18.57 15.97
C ASP A 68 -10.57 19.18 15.41
N ARG A 69 -11.09 18.61 14.32
CA ARG A 69 -12.27 19.12 13.59
C ARG A 69 -13.13 17.96 13.10
N PRO A 70 -14.46 18.13 13.00
CA PRO A 70 -15.34 17.11 12.45
C PRO A 70 -15.02 16.85 10.97
N ARG A 71 -15.27 15.61 10.52
CA ARG A 71 -15.09 15.21 9.12
C ARG A 71 -16.08 15.97 8.22
N PRO A 72 -15.62 16.69 7.18
CA PRO A 72 -16.52 17.37 6.26
C PRO A 72 -17.25 16.35 5.36
N PRO A 73 -18.47 16.68 4.86
CA PRO A 73 -19.22 15.79 3.97
C PRO A 73 -18.57 15.61 2.58
N VAL A 74 -17.68 16.52 2.20
CA VAL A 74 -16.91 16.47 0.95
C VAL A 74 -15.42 16.55 1.29
N ALA A 75 -14.65 15.57 0.82
CA ALA A 75 -13.21 15.54 1.01
C ALA A 75 -12.52 16.64 0.16
N THR A 76 -11.56 17.34 0.75
CA THR A 76 -10.82 18.43 0.07
C THR A 76 -9.52 17.96 -0.58
N SER A 77 -9.07 16.75 -0.27
CA SER A 77 -7.75 16.19 -0.64
C SER A 77 -6.54 17.05 -0.22
N ALA A 78 -6.75 18.07 0.62
CA ALA A 78 -5.68 18.84 1.23
C ALA A 78 -5.05 18.02 2.35
N GLY A 79 -3.75 17.75 2.24
CA GLY A 79 -2.97 17.01 3.24
C GLY A 79 -1.70 17.76 3.59
N ASP A 80 -1.12 17.39 4.74
CA ASP A 80 0.18 17.89 5.20
C ASP A 80 1.05 16.68 5.60
N THR A 81 2.36 16.89 5.77
CA THR A 81 3.32 15.83 6.14
C THR A 81 4.17 16.28 7.31
N VAL A 82 4.17 15.47 8.38
CA VAL A 82 5.04 15.68 9.54
C VAL A 82 6.18 14.65 9.50
N PRO A 83 7.41 15.04 9.14
CA PRO A 83 8.53 14.11 9.15
C PRO A 83 8.90 13.75 10.60
N PHE A 84 9.18 12.47 10.82
CA PHE A 84 9.78 11.98 12.06
C PHE A 84 10.85 10.94 11.70
N ALA A 85 11.81 10.74 12.59
CA ALA A 85 12.90 9.80 12.39
C ALA A 85 13.03 8.86 13.59
N LEU A 86 13.37 7.60 13.30
CA LEU A 86 13.83 6.65 14.30
C LEU A 86 15.36 6.63 14.24
N ASP A 87 16.00 6.70 15.40
CA ASP A 87 17.45 6.57 15.45
C ASP A 87 17.89 5.14 15.09
N THR A 88 19.18 4.99 14.81
CA THR A 88 19.76 3.70 14.39
C THR A 88 19.54 2.63 15.46
N ALA A 89 19.69 2.98 16.74
CA ALA A 89 19.53 2.04 17.85
C ALA A 89 18.11 1.46 17.93
N THR A 90 17.10 2.31 17.76
CA THR A 90 15.68 1.93 17.72
C THR A 90 15.39 1.05 16.51
N HIS A 91 15.90 1.44 15.33
CA HIS A 91 15.71 0.63 14.12
C HIS A 91 16.34 -0.77 14.25
N GLU A 92 17.53 -0.87 14.84
CA GLU A 92 18.16 -2.16 15.10
C GLU A 92 17.38 -3.00 16.12
N ALA A 93 16.81 -2.38 17.15
CA ALA A 93 15.96 -3.05 18.11
C ALA A 93 14.72 -3.65 17.43
N LEU A 94 14.07 -2.90 16.54
CA LEU A 94 12.94 -3.39 15.74
C LEU A 94 13.34 -4.57 14.85
N ARG A 95 14.51 -4.51 14.20
CA ARG A 95 15.03 -5.63 13.39
C ARG A 95 15.27 -6.90 14.22
N ARG A 96 15.84 -6.76 15.41
CA ARG A 96 16.06 -7.89 16.34
C ARG A 96 14.73 -8.49 16.79
N LEU A 97 13.77 -7.64 17.16
CA LEU A 97 12.43 -8.08 17.58
C LEU A 97 11.71 -8.83 16.45
N ALA A 98 11.67 -8.25 15.25
CA ALA A 98 11.08 -8.88 14.08
C ALA A 98 11.65 -10.29 13.85
N ARG A 99 12.99 -10.41 13.84
CA ARG A 99 13.66 -11.70 13.64
C ARG A 99 13.35 -12.71 14.75
N ALA A 100 13.29 -12.27 16.00
CA ALA A 100 12.98 -13.16 17.13
C ALA A 100 11.58 -13.79 17.03
N HIS A 101 10.65 -13.13 16.34
CA HIS A 101 9.27 -13.60 16.15
C HIS A 101 8.97 -14.12 14.73
N GLY A 102 9.99 -14.29 13.88
CA GLY A 102 9.78 -14.69 12.48
C GLY A 102 8.98 -13.66 11.66
N ALA A 103 8.92 -12.42 12.13
CA ALA A 103 8.21 -11.32 11.51
C ALA A 103 9.14 -10.43 10.69
N THR A 104 8.54 -9.52 9.92
CA THR A 104 9.26 -8.45 9.21
C THR A 104 9.24 -7.16 10.04
N VAL A 105 10.16 -6.23 9.73
CA VAL A 105 10.12 -4.88 10.33
C VAL A 105 8.79 -4.18 10.01
N PHE A 106 8.24 -4.40 8.81
CA PHE A 106 6.92 -3.89 8.42
C PHE A 106 5.83 -4.36 9.39
N MET A 107 5.72 -5.66 9.65
CA MET A 107 4.76 -6.23 10.61
C MET A 107 4.96 -5.67 12.03
N THR A 108 6.21 -5.47 12.44
CA THR A 108 6.53 -4.94 13.77
C THR A 108 6.09 -3.48 13.91
N VAL A 109 6.34 -2.65 12.89
CA VAL A 109 5.88 -1.25 12.86
C VAL A 109 4.36 -1.18 12.76
N GLN A 110 3.73 -2.04 11.97
CA GLN A 110 2.28 -2.14 11.87
C GLN A 110 1.65 -2.48 13.25
N ALA A 111 2.19 -3.46 13.96
CA ALA A 111 1.73 -3.80 15.31
C ALA A 111 1.93 -2.64 16.30
N GLY A 112 3.05 -1.91 16.20
CA GLY A 112 3.29 -0.71 17.00
C GLY A 112 2.27 0.40 16.71
N LEU A 113 1.90 0.60 15.46
CA LEU A 113 0.86 1.56 15.05
C LEU A 113 -0.52 1.15 15.58
N ALA A 114 -0.90 -0.13 15.45
CA ALA A 114 -2.16 -0.64 16.00
C ALA A 114 -2.24 -0.43 17.52
N ALA A 115 -1.18 -0.80 18.25
CA ALA A 115 -1.09 -0.59 19.70
C ALA A 115 -1.17 0.90 20.09
N LEU A 116 -0.57 1.78 19.29
CA LEU A 116 -0.66 3.22 19.49
C LEU A 116 -2.10 3.73 19.30
N LEU A 117 -2.77 3.31 18.23
CA LEU A 117 -4.17 3.69 17.96
C LEU A 117 -5.10 3.18 19.06
N THR A 118 -4.94 1.93 19.51
CA THR A 118 -5.70 1.39 20.64
C THR A 118 -5.47 2.19 21.92
N ARG A 119 -4.22 2.55 22.23
CA ARG A 119 -3.89 3.40 23.38
C ARG A 119 -4.55 4.78 23.30
N HIS A 120 -4.78 5.29 22.10
CA HIS A 120 -5.45 6.58 21.87
C HIS A 120 -6.99 6.47 21.80
N GLY A 121 -7.56 5.31 22.14
CA GLY A 121 -9.01 5.12 22.20
C GLY A 121 -9.66 4.87 20.85
N CYS A 122 -8.89 4.58 19.81
CA CYS A 122 -9.40 4.35 18.45
C CYS A 122 -10.07 2.96 18.28
N GLY A 123 -10.36 2.23 19.36
CA GLY A 123 -10.81 0.84 19.32
C GLY A 123 -9.69 -0.18 19.46
N THR A 124 -10.05 -1.45 19.51
CA THR A 124 -9.13 -2.58 19.64
C THR A 124 -8.95 -3.27 18.30
N ASP A 125 -7.70 -3.41 17.86
CA ASP A 125 -7.28 -4.26 16.74
C ASP A 125 -7.00 -5.69 17.25
#